data_AF-A0A0Q0WB33-F1
#
_entry.id   AF-A0A0Q0WB33-F1
#
_cell.length_a   1.000
_cell.length_b   1.000
_cell.length_c   1.000
_cell.angle_alpha   90.00
_cell.angle_beta   90.00
_cell.angle_gamma   90.00
#
_symmetry.space_group_name_H-M   'P 1'
#
loop_
_entity.id
_entity.type
_entity.pdbx_description
1 polymer ?
#
loop_
_entity_poly.entity_id
_entity_poly.type
_entity_poly.pdbx_seq_one_letter_code
_entity_poly.pdbx_strand_id
1 'polypeptide(L)'
;MKDINTKEKFIELRAKGYSYPRISELIGVSERLLVEWNKEFKEDISRKHLQELEILRDKYQLYSGYRIQTFGNLLLALRKELEQRDFTTVKTEKLIDLEMKLYNDLEKELSPIAKLDEELLTPTVITAELMRELNNRCKREEALRKNHEGD
;
A
#
# COMPACT_ATOMS: atom_id res chain seq x y z
N MET A 1 30.27 16.03 20.77
CA MET A 1 28.81 15.98 20.57
C MET A 1 28.60 16.07 19.07
N LYS A 2 28.03 15.05 18.40
CA LYS A 2 27.72 15.15 16.96
C LYS A 2 26.39 15.89 16.81
N ASP A 3 26.27 16.67 15.73
CA ASP A 3 25.12 17.50 15.45
C ASP A 3 23.83 16.66 15.36
N ILE A 4 22.72 17.20 15.85
CA ILE A 4 21.38 16.55 15.86
C ILE A 4 21.01 16.12 14.43
N ASN A 5 21.37 16.95 13.46
CA ASN A 5 21.18 16.70 12.02
C ASN A 5 21.88 15.41 11.54
N THR A 6 23.04 15.06 12.10
CA THR A 6 23.78 13.83 11.71
C THR A 6 23.06 12.57 12.19
N LYS A 7 22.48 12.60 13.40
CA LYS A 7 21.68 11.49 13.95
C LYS A 7 20.37 11.31 13.18
N GLU A 8 19.69 12.41 12.85
CA GLU A 8 18.50 12.38 11.99
C GLU A 8 18.81 11.80 10.61
N LYS A 9 19.94 12.21 10.00
CA LYS A 9 20.38 11.67 8.71
C LYS A 9 20.66 10.17 8.76
N PHE A 10 21.26 9.69 9.85
CA PHE A 10 21.44 8.26 10.07
C PHE A 10 20.09 7.53 10.11
N ILE A 11 19.11 8.02 10.88
CA ILE A 11 17.77 7.42 10.98
C ILE A 11 17.12 7.34 9.61
N GLU A 12 17.15 8.41 8.82
CA GLU A 12 16.61 8.43 7.46
C GLU A 12 17.26 7.40 6.54
N LEU A 13 18.60 7.39 6.48
CA LEU A 13 19.34 6.48 5.59
C LEU A 13 19.14 5.03 6.01
N ARG A 14 19.06 4.76 7.31
CA ARG A 14 18.89 3.41 7.83
C ARG A 14 17.47 2.89 7.65
N ALA A 15 16.45 3.75 7.81
CA ALA A 15 15.07 3.43 7.45
C ALA A 15 14.90 3.11 5.94
N LYS A 16 15.74 3.70 5.09
CA LYS A 16 15.80 3.42 3.64
C LYS A 16 16.62 2.17 3.28
N GLY A 17 17.21 1.47 4.25
CA GLY A 17 17.91 0.21 4.00
C GLY A 17 19.42 0.33 3.69
N TYR A 18 20.04 1.51 3.79
CA TYR A 18 21.48 1.70 3.51
C TYR A 18 22.40 1.02 4.54
N SER A 19 23.40 0.25 4.10
CA SER A 19 24.34 -0.45 4.99
C SER A 19 25.22 0.51 5.81
N TYR A 20 25.74 0.06 6.96
CA TYR A 20 26.61 0.89 7.79
C TYR A 20 27.87 1.42 7.08
N PRO A 21 28.59 0.63 6.27
CA PRO A 21 29.73 1.17 5.50
C PRO A 21 29.32 2.34 4.61
N ARG A 22 28.21 2.18 3.88
CA ARG A 22 27.68 3.22 2.98
C ARG A 22 27.24 4.47 3.74
N ILE A 23 26.60 4.32 4.90
CA ILE A 23 26.22 5.47 5.72
C ILE A 23 27.47 6.14 6.31
N SER A 24 28.45 5.35 6.76
CA SER A 24 29.72 5.84 7.31
C SER A 24 30.43 6.78 6.33
N GLU A 25 30.49 6.38 5.06
CA GLU A 25 31.01 7.22 3.96
C GLU A 25 30.18 8.48 3.73
N LEU A 26 28.84 8.37 3.75
CA LEU A 26 27.93 9.49 3.44
C LEU A 26 27.91 10.58 4.51
N ILE A 27 27.99 10.22 5.80
CA ILE A 27 27.85 11.18 6.91
C ILE A 27 29.13 11.33 7.75
N GLY A 28 30.23 10.69 7.35
CA GLY A 28 31.56 10.86 7.93
C GLY A 28 31.67 10.35 9.38
N VAL A 29 31.04 9.22 9.69
CA VAL A 29 31.06 8.65 11.05
C VAL A 29 31.45 7.18 11.05
N SER A 30 32.27 6.74 12.00
CA SER A 30 32.68 5.35 12.10
C SER A 30 31.51 4.38 12.20
N GLU A 31 31.59 3.22 11.54
CA GLU A 31 30.58 2.16 11.62
C GLU A 31 30.27 1.71 13.05
N ARG A 32 31.27 1.67 13.94
CA ARG A 32 31.06 1.35 15.37
C ARG A 32 30.02 2.28 16.02
N LEU A 33 30.10 3.57 15.73
CA LEU A 33 29.14 4.56 16.23
C LEU A 33 27.75 4.34 15.62
N LEU A 34 27.67 3.93 14.35
CA LEU A 34 26.39 3.62 13.70
C LEU A 34 25.71 2.41 14.34
N VAL A 35 26.48 1.41 14.78
CA VAL A 35 25.96 0.26 15.54
C VAL A 35 25.38 0.70 16.88
N GLU A 36 26.04 1.62 17.58
CA GLU A 36 25.54 2.20 18.83
C GLU A 36 24.26 3.01 18.59
N TRP A 37 24.25 3.89 17.58
CA TRP A 37 23.08 4.66 17.18
C TRP A 37 21.92 3.78 16.72
N ASN A 38 22.19 2.63 16.09
CA ASN A 38 21.12 1.70 15.71
C ASN A 38 20.39 1.13 16.92
N LYS A 39 21.09 0.94 18.05
CA LYS A 39 20.47 0.51 19.30
C LYS A 39 19.68 1.65 19.94
N GLU A 40 20.25 2.86 19.95
CA GLU A 40 19.64 4.08 20.50
C GLU A 40 18.36 4.48 19.76
N PHE A 41 18.38 4.45 18.42
CA PHE A 41 17.30 4.95 17.56
C PHE A 41 16.48 3.83 16.89
N LYS A 42 16.47 2.62 17.46
CA LYS A 42 15.80 1.46 16.86
C LYS A 42 14.32 1.74 16.55
N GLU A 43 13.62 2.37 17.48
CA GLU A 43 12.20 2.70 17.34
C GLU A 43 11.97 3.78 16.28
N ASP A 44 12.80 4.83 16.27
CA ASP A 44 12.69 5.90 15.28
C ASP A 44 12.98 5.41 13.86
N ILE A 45 13.99 4.54 13.69
CA ILE A 45 14.27 3.88 12.41
C ILE A 45 13.08 3.04 11.96
N SER A 46 12.48 2.27 12.88
CA SER A 46 11.33 1.41 12.57
C SER A 46 10.09 2.22 12.19
N ARG A 47 9.79 3.29 12.94
CA ARG A 47 8.69 4.21 12.64
C ARG A 47 8.88 4.89 11.29
N LYS A 48 10.08 5.40 11.01
CA LYS A 48 10.40 6.02 9.72
C LYS A 48 10.32 5.01 8.57
N HIS A 49 10.76 3.78 8.79
CA HIS A 49 10.64 2.71 7.79
C HIS A 49 9.17 2.39 7.48
N LEU A 50 8.31 2.32 8.50
CA LEU A 50 6.87 2.13 8.32
C LEU A 50 6.26 3.27 7.50
N GLN A 51 6.61 4.53 7.79
CA GLN A 51 6.15 5.69 7.02
C GLN A 51 6.57 5.61 5.53
N GLU A 52 7.81 5.21 5.24
CA GLU A 52 8.28 5.04 3.86
C GLU A 52 7.53 3.91 3.15
N LEU A 53 7.19 2.82 3.86
CA LEU A 53 6.36 1.74 3.33
C LEU A 53 4.92 2.19 3.05
N GLU A 54 4.31 2.98 3.95
CA GLU A 54 2.98 3.56 3.74
C GLU A 54 2.97 4.45 2.49
N ILE A 55 3.95 5.35 2.35
CA ILE A 55 4.09 6.20 1.15
C ILE A 55 4.23 5.35 -0.11
N LEU A 56 5.01 4.27 -0.07
CA LEU A 56 5.19 3.39 -1.22
C LEU A 56 3.90 2.64 -1.57
N ARG A 57 3.18 2.13 -0.56
CA ARG A 57 1.89 1.47 -0.73
C ARG A 57 0.87 2.41 -1.34
N ASP A 58 0.74 3.63 -0.82
CA ASP A 58 -0.22 4.60 -1.31
C ASP A 58 0.06 4.98 -2.77
N LYS A 59 1.35 5.12 -3.15
CA LYS A 59 1.75 5.30 -4.56
C LYS A 59 1.37 4.12 -5.44
N TYR A 60 1.59 2.89 -4.97
CA TYR A 60 1.23 1.68 -5.70
C TYR A 60 -0.29 1.58 -5.89
N GLN A 61 -1.07 1.86 -4.83
CA GLN A 61 -2.53 1.86 -4.89
C GLN A 61 -3.06 2.92 -5.87
N LEU A 62 -2.49 4.13 -5.86
CA LEU A 62 -2.86 5.17 -6.83
C LEU A 62 -2.58 4.73 -8.27
N TYR A 63 -1.41 4.15 -8.53
CA TYR A 63 -1.03 3.66 -9.84
C TYR A 63 -1.93 2.51 -10.31
N SER A 64 -2.25 1.57 -9.41
CA SER A 64 -3.19 0.48 -9.67
C SER A 64 -4.59 1.03 -10.01
N GLY A 65 -5.10 2.00 -9.23
CA GLY A 65 -6.38 2.66 -9.50
C GLY A 65 -6.42 3.33 -10.87
N TYR A 66 -5.34 4.01 -11.27
CA TYR A 66 -5.23 4.61 -12.61
C TYR A 66 -5.27 3.56 -13.73
N ARG A 67 -4.58 2.42 -13.57
CA ARG A 67 -4.62 1.33 -14.55
C ARG A 67 -6.00 0.68 -14.64
N ILE A 68 -6.64 0.42 -13.50
CA ILE A 68 -8.01 -0.10 -13.42
C ILE A 68 -8.98 0.83 -14.16
N GLN A 69 -8.89 2.14 -13.90
CA GLN A 69 -9.72 3.13 -14.58
C GLN A 69 -9.48 3.14 -16.10
N THR A 70 -8.22 3.07 -16.51
CA THR A 70 -7.83 3.07 -17.92
C THR A 70 -8.38 1.84 -18.65
N PHE A 71 -8.18 0.64 -18.10
CA PHE A 71 -8.68 -0.61 -18.68
C PHE A 71 -10.21 -0.66 -18.68
N GLY A 72 -10.85 -0.21 -17.59
CA GLY A 72 -12.32 -0.11 -17.52
C GLY A 72 -12.91 0.81 -18.60
N ASN A 73 -12.31 2.00 -18.79
CA ASN A 73 -12.74 2.93 -19.84
C ASN A 73 -12.57 2.35 -21.25
N LEU A 74 -11.46 1.65 -21.51
CA LEU A 74 -11.22 0.97 -22.79
C LEU A 74 -12.23 -0.16 -23.03
N LEU A 75 -12.53 -0.97 -22.02
CA LEU A 75 -13.55 -2.02 -22.10
C LEU A 75 -14.93 -1.45 -22.40
N LEU A 76 -15.33 -0.35 -21.74
CA LEU A 76 -16.60 0.33 -22.02
C LEU A 76 -16.69 0.82 -23.48
N ALA A 77 -15.62 1.44 -23.97
CA ALA A 77 -15.55 1.90 -25.36
C ALA A 77 -15.63 0.72 -26.35
N LEU A 78 -14.92 -0.36 -26.05
CA LEU A 78 -14.88 -1.57 -26.87
C LEU A 78 -16.25 -2.27 -26.94
N ARG A 79 -16.94 -2.37 -25.80
CA ARG A 79 -18.29 -2.93 -25.72
C ARG A 79 -19.29 -2.13 -26.51
N LYS A 80 -19.23 -0.80 -26.41
CA LYS A 80 -20.10 0.08 -27.19
C LYS A 80 -19.90 -0.11 -28.69
N GLU A 81 -18.65 -0.28 -29.14
CA GLU A 81 -18.34 -0.57 -30.54
C GLU A 81 -18.83 -1.96 -30.96
N LEU A 82 -18.69 -2.97 -30.09
CA LEU A 82 -19.17 -4.33 -30.35
C LEU A 82 -20.71 -4.41 -30.41
N GLU A 83 -21.42 -3.73 -29.52
CA GLU A 83 -22.90 -3.67 -29.49
C GLU A 83 -23.49 -3.06 -30.75
N GLN A 84 -22.76 -2.16 -31.41
CA GLN A 84 -23.20 -1.48 -32.63
C GLN A 84 -22.90 -2.28 -33.91
N ARG A 85 -22.08 -3.32 -33.83
CA ARG A 85 -21.66 -4.10 -35.00
C ARG A 85 -22.66 -5.20 -35.33
N ASP A 86 -22.90 -5.38 -36.63
CA ASP A 86 -23.64 -6.52 -37.13
C ASP A 86 -22.75 -7.78 -37.11
N PHE A 87 -23.12 -8.74 -36.27
CA PHE A 87 -22.39 -9.99 -36.08
C PHE A 87 -22.64 -11.02 -37.18
N THR A 88 -23.57 -10.77 -38.10
CA THR A 88 -23.94 -11.75 -39.13
C THR A 88 -22.90 -11.91 -40.24
N THR A 89 -21.96 -10.96 -40.40
CA THR A 89 -21.00 -10.96 -41.54
C THR A 89 -19.55 -10.55 -41.22
N VAL A 90 -19.18 -10.28 -39.96
CA VAL A 90 -17.88 -9.61 -39.65
C VAL A 90 -16.88 -10.51 -38.91
N LYS A 91 -15.60 -10.46 -39.31
CA LYS A 91 -14.46 -11.00 -38.54
C LYS A 91 -14.16 -10.09 -37.33
N THR A 92 -14.82 -10.37 -36.22
CA THR A 92 -14.75 -9.59 -34.97
C THR A 92 -13.70 -10.13 -33.98
N GLU A 93 -12.97 -11.18 -34.36
CA GLU A 93 -11.96 -11.87 -33.54
C GLU A 93 -11.00 -10.91 -32.82
N LYS A 94 -10.42 -9.93 -33.53
CA LYS A 94 -9.45 -9.00 -32.92
C LYS A 94 -10.04 -8.13 -31.81
N LEU A 95 -11.32 -7.77 -31.89
CA LEU A 95 -11.99 -6.97 -30.86
C LEU A 95 -12.35 -7.83 -29.65
N ILE A 96 -12.79 -9.07 -29.87
CA ILE A 96 -13.06 -10.05 -28.82
C ILE A 96 -11.75 -10.43 -28.11
N ASP A 97 -10.68 -10.68 -28.86
CA ASP A 97 -9.34 -10.94 -28.32
C ASP A 97 -8.84 -9.78 -27.45
N LEU A 98 -9.10 -8.55 -27.88
CA LEU A 98 -8.74 -7.35 -27.12
C LEU A 98 -9.60 -7.22 -25.85
N GLU A 99 -10.90 -7.54 -25.92
CA GLU A 99 -11.80 -7.56 -24.76
C GLU A 99 -11.32 -8.57 -23.72
N MET A 100 -11.03 -9.80 -24.15
CA MET A 100 -10.52 -10.87 -23.28
C MET A 100 -9.17 -10.51 -22.64
N LYS A 101 -8.25 -9.90 -23.40
CA LYS A 101 -6.97 -9.43 -22.87
C LYS A 101 -7.15 -8.35 -21.80
N LEU A 102 -7.96 -7.33 -22.09
CA LEU A 102 -8.24 -6.25 -21.15
C LEU A 102 -8.94 -6.77 -19.88
N TYR A 103 -9.84 -7.75 -19.99
CA TYR A 103 -10.44 -8.42 -18.83
C TYR A 103 -9.40 -9.14 -17.97
N ASN A 104 -8.52 -9.93 -18.59
CA ASN A 104 -7.46 -10.64 -17.88
C ASN A 104 -6.48 -9.68 -17.20
N ASP A 105 -6.15 -8.56 -17.85
CA ASP A 105 -5.24 -7.56 -17.29
C ASP A 105 -5.92 -6.80 -16.13
N LEU A 106 -7.22 -6.50 -16.24
CA LEU A 106 -7.99 -5.93 -15.15
C LEU A 106 -8.11 -6.88 -13.95
N GLU A 107 -8.36 -8.17 -14.17
CA GLU A 107 -8.42 -9.20 -13.12
C GLU A 107 -7.08 -9.32 -12.38
N LYS A 108 -5.96 -9.28 -13.11
CA LYS A 108 -4.61 -9.25 -12.50
C LYS A 108 -4.35 -7.99 -11.69
N GLU A 109 -4.89 -6.85 -12.09
CA GLU A 109 -4.78 -5.60 -11.31
C GLU A 109 -5.62 -5.62 -10.04
N LEU A 110 -6.78 -6.28 -10.08
CA LEU A 110 -7.69 -6.41 -8.94
C LEU A 110 -7.26 -7.52 -7.96
N SER A 111 -6.58 -8.57 -8.41
CA SER A 111 -6.17 -9.70 -7.58
C SER A 111 -5.26 -9.31 -6.39
N PRO A 112 -4.25 -8.43 -6.54
CA PRO A 112 -3.47 -7.91 -5.42
C PRO A 112 -4.32 -7.07 -4.44
N ILE A 113 -5.32 -6.34 -4.92
CA ILE A 113 -6.23 -5.56 -4.05
C ILE A 113 -7.07 -6.50 -3.19
N ALA A 114 -7.59 -7.58 -3.78
CA ALA A 114 -8.33 -8.62 -3.06
C ALA A 114 -7.45 -9.40 -2.07
N LYS A 115 -6.17 -9.61 -2.40
CA LYS A 115 -5.18 -10.27 -1.52
C LYS A 115 -4.59 -9.34 -0.47
N LEU A 116 -4.58 -8.02 -0.67
CA LEU A 116 -4.15 -7.06 0.35
C LEU A 116 -5.06 -7.10 1.59
N ASP A 117 -6.32 -7.52 1.44
CA ASP A 117 -7.24 -7.82 2.55
C ASP A 117 -6.86 -9.12 3.31
N GLU A 118 -6.06 -10.00 2.70
CA GLU A 118 -5.73 -11.34 3.22
C GLU A 118 -4.27 -11.45 3.70
N GLU A 119 -3.35 -10.68 3.11
CA GLU A 119 -1.89 -10.81 3.30
C GLU A 119 -1.29 -9.82 4.33
N LEU A 120 -2.12 -8.98 4.95
CA LEU A 120 -1.75 -8.18 6.13
C LEU A 120 -1.70 -8.98 7.44
N LEU A 121 -1.77 -10.31 7.38
CA LEU A 121 -1.65 -11.19 8.53
C LEU A 121 -0.30 -11.94 8.54
N THR A 122 0.62 -11.52 9.41
CA THR A 122 1.05 -12.52 10.39
C THR A 122 -0.10 -12.67 11.39
N PRO A 123 -0.77 -13.84 11.47
CA PRO A 123 -2.16 -13.92 11.92
C PRO A 123 -2.48 -13.67 13.39
N THR A 124 -1.52 -13.34 14.25
CA THR A 124 -1.73 -13.32 15.71
C THR A 124 -1.77 -11.92 16.32
N VAL A 125 -1.04 -10.96 15.77
CA VAL A 125 -0.87 -9.63 16.39
C VAL A 125 -1.83 -8.60 15.78
N ILE A 126 -1.93 -8.55 14.45
CA ILE A 126 -2.72 -7.53 13.76
C ILE A 126 -4.22 -7.80 13.90
N THR A 127 -4.67 -9.06 13.80
CA THR A 127 -6.07 -9.45 14.04
C THR A 127 -6.52 -9.21 15.46
N ALA A 128 -5.66 -9.46 16.46
CA ALA A 128 -5.98 -9.21 17.86
C ALA A 128 -6.13 -7.71 18.14
N GLU A 129 -5.24 -6.87 17.61
CA GLU A 129 -5.32 -5.41 17.77
C GLU A 129 -6.53 -4.83 17.02
N LEU A 130 -6.78 -5.27 15.78
CA LEU A 130 -7.89 -4.79 14.96
C LEU A 130 -9.25 -5.23 15.53
N MET A 131 -9.37 -6.48 16.01
CA MET A 131 -10.59 -6.95 16.69
C MET A 131 -10.83 -6.24 18.02
N ARG A 132 -9.76 -5.89 18.76
CA ARG A 132 -9.86 -5.10 19.99
C ARG A 132 -10.36 -3.68 19.71
N GLU A 133 -9.85 -3.06 18.66
CA GLU A 133 -10.24 -1.71 18.25
C GLU A 133 -11.68 -1.66 17.73
N LEU A 134 -12.11 -2.64 16.92
CA LEU A 134 -13.50 -2.73 16.43
C LEU A 134 -14.51 -2.99 17.56
N ASN A 135 -14.19 -3.86 18.53
CA ASN A 135 -15.06 -4.13 19.68
C ASN A 135 -15.22 -2.90 20.58
N ASN A 136 -14.14 -2.13 20.76
CA ASN A 136 -14.18 -0.86 21.49
C ASN A 136 -15.05 0.20 20.76
N ARG A 137 -15.03 0.22 19.43
CA ARG A 137 -15.86 1.12 18.63
C ARG A 137 -17.34 0.75 18.69
N CYS A 138 -17.70 -0.53 18.55
CA CYS A 138 -19.08 -0.97 18.75
C CYS A 138 -19.62 -0.60 20.13
N LYS A 139 -18.85 -0.84 21.19
CA LYS A 139 -19.27 -0.47 22.56
C LYS A 139 -19.44 1.04 22.76
N ARG A 140 -18.61 1.85 22.10
CA ARG A 140 -18.74 3.32 22.12
C ARG A 140 -19.97 3.78 21.36
N GLU A 141 -20.25 3.20 20.19
CA GLU A 141 -21.45 3.52 19.40
C GLU A 141 -22.73 3.10 20.12
N GLU A 142 -22.74 1.94 20.77
CA GLU A 142 -23.87 1.49 21.59
C GLU A 142 -24.09 2.41 22.82
N ALA A 143 -23.00 2.88 23.46
CA ALA A 143 -23.09 3.85 24.54
C ALA A 143 -23.62 5.21 24.05
N LEU A 144 -23.20 5.66 22.86
CA LEU A 144 -23.68 6.89 22.25
C LEU A 144 -25.16 6.81 21.86
N ARG A 145 -25.61 5.68 21.32
CA ARG A 145 -27.04 5.46 20.99
C ARG A 145 -27.91 5.43 22.25
N LYS A 146 -27.47 4.75 23.31
CA LYS A 146 -28.18 4.72 24.60
C LYS A 146 -28.26 6.09 25.28
N ASN A 147 -27.30 6.98 25.02
CA ASN A 147 -27.32 8.37 25.52
C ASN A 147 -28.16 9.31 24.64
N HIS A 148 -28.62 8.90 23.46
CA HIS A 148 -29.51 9.69 22.59
C HIS A 148 -30.96 9.20 22.60
N GLU A 149 -31.22 7.99 23.11
CA GLU A 149 -32.57 7.46 23.32
C GLU A 149 -33.11 7.70 24.74
N GLY A 150 -32.36 8.44 25.58
CA GLY A 150 -32.70 8.74 26.98
C GLY A 150 -32.95 10.21 27.32
N ASP A 151 -33.02 11.10 26.32
CA ASP A 151 -33.47 12.50 26.43
C ASP A 151 -34.85 12.68 25.79
#